data_AF-A0A929Y3T8-F1
#
_entry.id   AF-A0A929Y3T8-F1
#
_cell.length_a   1.000
_cell.length_b   1.000
_cell.length_c   1.000
_cell.angle_alpha   90.00
_cell.angle_beta   90.00
_cell.angle_gamma   90.00
#
_symmetry.space_group_name_H-M   'P 1'
#
loop_
_entity.id
_entity.type
_entity.pdbx_description
1 polymer ?
#
loop_
_entity_poly.entity_id
_entity_poly.type
_entity_poly.pdbx_seq_one_letter_code
_entity_poly.pdbx_strand_id
1 'polypeptide(L)'
;MRIFNLNRGIGWASSGVEYAQIYRARLLRMIQADAKFIFTDLFTYENIEHLTKAIGFQDEEVMWLYGFFTDFSVEPCSYTFRDLEKTLEEGSYRTEEHADYIRYVFQGKDAYINA
;
A
#
# COMPACT_ATOMS: atom_id res chain seq x y z
N MET A 1 2.64 17.07 22.41
CA MET A 1 1.29 16.49 22.31
C MET A 1 1.15 15.92 20.91
N ARG A 2 0.63 14.70 20.74
CA ARG A 2 0.40 14.06 19.44
C ARG A 2 -1.09 13.82 19.23
N ILE A 3 -1.58 14.06 18.01
CA ILE A 3 -3.00 13.93 17.63
C ILE A 3 -3.17 12.65 16.81
N PHE A 4 -4.07 11.76 17.24
CA PHE A 4 -4.39 10.53 16.53
C PHE A 4 -5.79 10.64 15.91
N ASN A 5 -5.86 10.46 14.60
CA ASN A 5 -7.11 10.43 13.83
C ASN A 5 -7.35 8.98 13.42
N LEU A 6 -8.50 8.41 13.78
CA LEU A 6 -8.82 7.02 13.43
C LEU A 6 -9.88 7.01 12.34
N ASN A 7 -9.67 6.18 11.32
CA ASN A 7 -10.67 5.80 10.33
C ASN A 7 -10.56 4.31 10.03
N ARG A 8 -11.66 3.75 9.55
CA ARG A 8 -11.75 2.36 9.18
C ARG A 8 -10.94 2.08 7.91
N GLY A 9 -11.27 2.74 6.81
CA GLY A 9 -10.73 2.39 5.49
C GLY A 9 -10.41 3.60 4.61
N ILE A 10 -9.81 3.32 3.46
CA ILE A 10 -9.56 4.24 2.36
C ILE A 10 -9.58 3.46 1.05
N GLY A 11 -9.85 4.14 -0.07
CA GLY A 11 -9.81 3.53 -1.39
C GLY A 11 -9.75 4.57 -2.50
N TRP A 12 -9.64 4.13 -3.75
CA TRP A 12 -9.60 5.01 -4.93
C TRP A 12 -10.83 5.92 -5.04
N ALA A 13 -12.01 5.40 -4.71
CA ALA A 13 -13.26 6.14 -4.64
C ALA A 13 -13.60 6.46 -3.17
N SER A 14 -12.80 7.34 -2.58
CA SER A 14 -12.97 7.77 -1.18
C SER A 14 -14.23 8.63 -0.97
N SER A 15 -14.80 8.59 0.23
CA SER A 15 -15.98 9.35 0.62
C SER A 15 -15.62 10.72 1.21
N GLY A 16 -16.64 11.54 1.52
CA GLY A 16 -16.43 12.83 2.18
C GLY A 16 -15.71 12.75 3.53
N VAL A 17 -15.73 11.59 4.22
CA VAL A 17 -15.00 11.37 5.47
C VAL A 17 -13.49 11.45 5.25
N GLU A 18 -12.97 10.72 4.26
CA GLU A 18 -11.55 10.69 3.93
C GLU A 18 -11.07 12.06 3.43
N TYR A 19 -11.87 12.74 2.60
CA TYR A 19 -11.56 14.11 2.17
C TYR A 19 -11.53 15.11 3.34
N ALA A 20 -12.43 14.97 4.32
CA ALA A 20 -12.40 15.79 5.53
C ALA A 20 -11.16 15.51 6.39
N GLN A 21 -10.70 14.25 6.45
CA GLN A 21 -9.43 13.91 7.10
C GLN A 21 -8.23 14.53 6.39
N ILE A 22 -8.22 14.56 5.05
CA ILE A 22 -7.16 15.24 4.28
C ILE A 22 -7.15 16.74 4.50
N TYR A 23 -8.33 17.37 4.52
CA TYR A 23 -8.43 18.79 4.85
C TYR A 23 -7.86 19.06 6.25
N ARG A 24 -8.20 18.21 7.23
CA ARG A 24 -7.65 18.27 8.58
C ARG A 24 -6.14 18.06 8.60
N ALA A 25 -5.60 17.10 7.84
CA ALA A 25 -4.17 16.85 7.73
C ALA A 25 -3.41 18.10 7.26
N ARG A 26 -3.96 18.80 6.25
CA ARG A 26 -3.39 20.06 5.75
C ARG A 26 -3.35 21.14 6.84
N LEU A 27 -4.45 21.31 7.57
CA LEU A 27 -4.49 22.28 8.67
C LEU A 27 -3.51 21.94 9.79
N LEU A 28 -3.39 20.67 10.17
CA LEU A 28 -2.46 20.21 11.20
C LEU A 28 -1.00 20.42 10.79
N ARG A 29 -0.66 20.20 9.51
CA ARG A 29 0.66 20.54 8.97
C ARG A 29 0.97 22.03 9.04
N MET A 30 0.00 22.90 8.71
CA MET A 30 0.19 24.35 8.75
C MET A 30 0.55 24.87 10.14
N ILE A 31 0.02 24.24 11.19
CA ILE A 31 0.33 24.58 12.59
C ILE A 31 1.48 23.75 13.16
N GLN A 32 2.17 22.95 12.33
CA GLN A 32 3.27 22.07 12.73
C GLN A 32 2.88 21.10 13.86
N ALA A 33 1.62 20.67 13.89
CA ALA A 33 1.15 19.70 14.86
C ALA A 33 1.64 18.29 14.49
N ASP A 34 2.10 17.56 15.49
CA ASP A 34 2.42 16.14 15.35
C ASP A 34 1.11 15.32 15.28
N ALA A 35 0.78 14.84 14.08
CA ALA A 35 -0.47 14.15 13.80
C ALA A 35 -0.25 12.82 13.07
N LYS A 36 -1.04 11.80 13.43
CA LYS A 36 -1.08 10.50 12.77
C LYS A 36 -2.49 10.14 12.33
N PHE A 37 -2.62 9.52 11.18
CA PHE A 37 -3.87 9.03 10.60
C PHE A 37 -3.82 7.51 10.53
N ILE A 38 -4.61 6.89 11.40
CA ILE A 38 -4.66 5.45 11.60
C ILE A 38 -5.79 4.85 10.77
N PHE A 39 -5.45 3.86 9.94
CA PHE A 39 -6.41 3.05 9.20
C PHE A 39 -6.44 1.62 9.75
N THR A 40 -7.64 1.10 10.00
CA THR A 40 -7.82 -0.17 10.72
C THR A 40 -8.26 -1.34 9.85
N ASP A 41 -8.76 -1.11 8.64
CA ASP A 41 -9.10 -2.17 7.70
C ASP A 41 -7.83 -2.83 7.12
N LEU A 42 -7.99 -4.07 6.66
CA LEU A 42 -6.95 -4.79 5.93
C LEU A 42 -7.02 -4.45 4.44
N PHE A 43 -5.93 -3.93 3.87
CA PHE A 43 -5.79 -3.65 2.44
C PHE A 43 -4.93 -4.74 1.79
N THR A 44 -5.54 -5.66 1.06
CA THR A 44 -4.84 -6.75 0.35
C THR A 44 -4.80 -6.57 -1.17
N TYR A 45 -5.66 -5.70 -1.71
CA TYR A 45 -5.82 -5.49 -3.15
C TYR A 45 -4.93 -4.37 -3.71
N GLU A 46 -4.34 -3.56 -2.83
CA GLU A 46 -3.54 -2.39 -3.18
C GLU A 46 -2.61 -2.04 -2.01
N ASN A 47 -1.47 -1.42 -2.31
CA ASN A 47 -0.62 -0.85 -1.27
C ASN A 47 -1.32 0.38 -0.64
N ILE A 48 -1.40 0.43 0.70
CA ILE A 48 -2.02 1.55 1.41
C ILE A 48 -1.34 2.89 1.13
N GLU A 49 -0.02 2.89 0.83
CA GLU A 49 0.68 4.12 0.44
C GLU A 49 0.06 4.72 -0.82
N HIS A 50 -0.20 3.91 -1.86
CA HIS A 50 -0.82 4.39 -3.09
C HIS A 50 -2.17 5.07 -2.83
N LEU A 51 -3.01 4.46 -1.98
CA LEU A 51 -4.34 4.97 -1.64
C LEU A 51 -4.27 6.30 -0.85
N THR A 52 -3.37 6.37 0.14
CA THR A 52 -3.23 7.54 1.02
C THR A 52 -2.52 8.70 0.33
N LYS A 53 -1.49 8.40 -0.47
CA LYS A 53 -0.77 9.36 -1.31
C LYS A 53 -1.68 9.96 -2.38
N ALA A 54 -2.53 9.16 -3.02
CA ALA A 54 -3.45 9.61 -4.05
C ALA A 54 -4.40 10.72 -3.57
N ILE A 55 -4.83 10.68 -2.31
CA ILE A 55 -5.71 11.71 -1.73
C ILE A 55 -4.93 12.83 -1.00
N GLY A 56 -3.62 12.65 -0.76
CA GLY A 56 -2.69 13.71 -0.34
C GLY A 56 -2.20 13.67 1.11
N PHE A 57 -2.21 12.49 1.75
CA PHE A 57 -1.45 12.27 2.98
C PHE A 57 0.06 12.24 2.67
N GLN A 58 0.87 12.59 3.67
CA GLN A 58 2.30 12.26 3.66
C GLN A 58 2.50 10.90 4.33
N ASP A 59 3.46 10.12 3.83
CA ASP A 59 3.62 8.71 4.22
C ASP A 59 3.96 8.62 5.72
N GLU A 60 4.73 9.59 6.22
CA GLU A 60 5.09 9.70 7.64
C GLU A 60 3.88 10.02 8.53
N GLU A 61 2.77 10.52 8.00
CA GLU A 61 1.56 10.82 8.76
C GLU A 61 0.64 9.61 8.87
N VAL A 62 0.85 8.57 8.05
CA VAL A 62 -0.02 7.39 7.96
C VAL A 62 0.45 6.30 8.92
N MET A 63 -0.50 5.65 9.58
CA MET A 63 -0.27 4.44 10.34
C MET A 63 -1.31 3.39 9.94
N TRP A 64 -0.84 2.22 9.52
CA TRP A 64 -1.72 1.11 9.22
C TRP A 64 -1.71 0.12 10.37
N LEU A 65 -2.89 -0.28 10.88
CA LEU A 65 -3.00 -1.20 12.01
C LEU A 65 -2.19 -2.49 11.80
N TYR A 66 -2.23 -3.06 10.60
CA TYR A 66 -1.54 -4.33 10.32
C TYR A 66 -0.05 -4.16 10.05
N GLY A 67 0.39 -2.99 9.55
CA GLY A 67 1.80 -2.64 9.42
C GLY A 67 2.45 -2.20 10.75
N PHE A 68 1.66 -1.73 11.72
CA PHE A 68 2.17 -1.17 12.97
C PHE A 68 2.99 -2.16 13.82
N PHE A 69 2.71 -3.45 13.71
CA PHE A 69 3.41 -4.50 14.47
C PHE A 69 4.66 -5.03 13.75
N THR A 70 5.07 -4.40 12.65
CA THR A 70 6.28 -4.73 11.90
C THR A 70 7.27 -3.55 11.94
N ASP A 71 8.44 -3.76 11.35
CA ASP A 71 9.46 -2.74 11.11
C ASP A 71 9.31 -2.05 9.74
N PHE A 72 8.24 -2.36 8.99
CA PHE A 72 7.98 -1.75 7.70
C PHE A 72 7.36 -0.35 7.83
N SER A 73 7.85 0.56 7.00
CA SER A 73 7.25 1.87 6.78
C SER A 73 6.11 1.83 5.77
N VAL A 74 5.21 2.81 5.83
CA VAL A 74 4.33 3.13 4.71
C VAL A 74 5.20 3.76 3.62
N GLU A 75 5.30 3.11 2.47
CA GLU A 75 6.13 3.53 1.35
C GLU A 75 5.61 2.95 0.02
N PRO A 76 5.92 3.56 -1.13
CA PRO A 76 5.52 3.04 -2.43
C PRO A 76 6.17 1.68 -2.71
N CYS A 77 5.50 0.86 -3.53
CA CYS A 77 6.09 -0.41 -3.95
C CYS A 77 7.29 -0.17 -4.87
N SER A 78 8.48 -0.63 -4.46
CA SER A 78 9.71 -0.56 -5.25
C SER A 78 10.17 -1.93 -5.78
N TYR A 79 9.45 -3.00 -5.45
CA TYR A 79 9.77 -4.37 -5.86
C TYR A 79 9.41 -4.58 -7.33
N THR A 80 10.40 -4.96 -8.16
CA THR A 80 10.22 -5.08 -9.61
C THR A 80 10.04 -6.52 -10.07
N PHE A 81 9.55 -6.73 -11.30
CA PHE A 81 9.54 -8.06 -11.94
C PHE A 81 10.90 -8.74 -11.95
N ARG A 82 11.99 -7.97 -12.16
CA ARG A 82 13.35 -8.51 -12.12
C ARG A 82 13.74 -8.99 -10.72
N ASP A 83 13.23 -8.35 -9.68
CA ASP A 83 13.48 -8.79 -8.30
C ASP A 83 12.71 -10.05 -7.97
N LEU A 84 11.48 -10.19 -8.49
CA LEU A 84 10.71 -11.43 -8.46
C LEU A 84 11.49 -12.56 -9.14
N GLU A 85 11.94 -12.35 -10.37
CA GLU A 85 12.65 -13.37 -11.16
C GLU A 85 13.91 -13.90 -10.46
N LYS A 86 14.64 -13.05 -9.72
CA LYS A 86 15.80 -13.48 -8.91
C LYS A 86 15.44 -14.43 -7.76
N THR A 87 14.18 -14.44 -7.30
CA THR A 87 13.70 -15.35 -6.25
C THR A 87 13.20 -16.68 -6.81
N LEU A 88 13.02 -16.76 -8.13
CA LEU A 88 12.55 -17.96 -8.81
C LEU A 88 13.75 -18.79 -9.28
N GLU A 89 13.59 -20.12 -9.28
CA GLU A 89 14.60 -21.01 -9.82
C GLU A 89 14.66 -20.88 -11.35
N GLU A 90 15.86 -20.67 -11.90
CA GLU A 90 16.05 -20.48 -13.33
C GLU A 90 15.54 -21.69 -14.13
N GLY A 91 14.76 -21.44 -15.19
CA GLY A 91 14.15 -22.48 -16.02
C GLY A 91 12.97 -23.22 -15.38
N SER A 92 12.58 -22.91 -14.14
CA SER A 92 11.46 -23.58 -13.46
C SER A 92 10.07 -23.13 -13.92
N TYR A 93 9.98 -22.08 -14.74
CA TYR A 93 8.72 -21.47 -15.15
C TYR A 93 8.71 -21.04 -16.61
N ARG A 94 7.49 -20.83 -17.14
CA ARG A 94 7.22 -20.10 -18.39
C ARG A 94 6.40 -18.85 -18.08
N THR A 95 6.54 -17.81 -18.88
CA THR A 95 5.77 -16.57 -18.75
C THR A 95 4.59 -16.54 -19.71
N GLU A 96 3.47 -15.98 -19.26
CA GLU A 96 2.32 -15.58 -20.08
C GLU A 96 2.07 -14.08 -19.85
N GLU A 97 2.17 -13.29 -20.92
CA GLU A 97 1.92 -11.84 -20.85
C GLU A 97 0.43 -11.55 -21.00
N HIS A 98 -0.13 -10.78 -20.07
CA HIS A 98 -1.48 -10.25 -20.13
C HIS A 98 -1.44 -8.72 -20.15
N ALA A 99 -2.60 -8.08 -20.36
CA ALA A 99 -2.68 -6.62 -20.46
C ALA A 99 -2.19 -5.89 -19.21
N ASP A 100 -2.49 -6.45 -18.02
CA ASP A 100 -2.27 -5.78 -16.74
C ASP A 100 -1.29 -6.52 -15.80
N TYR A 101 -0.83 -7.71 -16.19
CA TYR A 101 0.03 -8.56 -15.35
C TYR A 101 0.84 -9.56 -16.19
N ILE A 102 1.90 -10.12 -15.60
CA ILE A 102 2.66 -11.25 -16.12
C ILE A 102 2.36 -12.48 -15.25
N ARG A 103 2.00 -13.59 -15.88
CA ARG A 103 1.85 -14.87 -15.18
C ARG A 103 3.08 -15.73 -15.33
N TYR A 104 3.61 -16.20 -14.21
CA TYR A 104 4.69 -17.18 -14.13
C TYR A 104 4.09 -18.55 -13.82
N VAL A 105 4.13 -19.48 -14.78
CA VAL A 105 3.59 -20.86 -14.64
C VAL A 105 4.73 -21.84 -14.42
N PHE A 106 4.72 -22.55 -13.28
CA PHE A 106 5.81 -23.45 -12.89
C PHE A 106 5.68 -24.82 -13.53
N GLN A 107 6.74 -25.31 -14.18
CA GLN A 107 6.70 -26.61 -14.87
C GLN A 107 6.71 -27.76 -13.86
N GLY A 108 5.85 -28.76 -14.10
CA GLY A 108 5.76 -29.94 -13.22
C GLY A 108 5.11 -29.67 -11.85
N LYS A 109 4.65 -28.44 -11.60
CA LYS A 109 3.88 -28.05 -10.41
C LYS A 109 2.54 -27.48 -10.87
N ASP A 110 1.45 -27.83 -10.19
CA ASP A 110 0.16 -27.16 -10.39
C ASP A 110 0.15 -25.82 -9.63
N ALA A 111 1.00 -24.89 -10.08
CA ALA A 111 1.26 -23.63 -9.41
C ALA A 111 1.58 -22.50 -10.40
N TYR A 112 1.13 -21.30 -10.08
CA TYR A 112 1.44 -20.08 -10.81
C TYR A 112 1.48 -18.85 -9.89
N ILE A 113 2.16 -17.79 -10.35
CA ILE A 113 2.15 -16.46 -9.73
C ILE A 113 1.67 -15.45 -10.78
N ASN A 114 0.74 -14.57 -10.41
CA ASN A 114 0.42 -13.38 -11.20
C ASN A 114 1.17 -12.20 -10.55
N ALA A 115 1.97 -11.49 -11.33
CA ALA A 115 2.71 -10.33 -10.90
C ALA A 115 2.31 -9.11 -11.73
#